data_AF-A0A8R1TK93-F1
#
_entry.id   AF-A0A8R1TK93-F1
#
_cell.length_a   1.000
_cell.length_b   1.000
_cell.length_c   1.000
_cell.angle_alpha   90.00
_cell.angle_beta   90.00
_cell.angle_gamma   90.00
#
_symmetry.space_group_name_H-M   'P 1'
#
loop_
_entity.id
_entity.type
_entity.pdbx_description
1 polymer ?
#
loop_
_entity_poly.entity_id
_entity_poly.type
_entity_poly.pdbx_seq_one_letter_code
_entity_poly.pdbx_strand_id
1 'polypeptide(L)'
;MNTSHFTKLVCQRLNTLENKLPMVQSFVIFLLLNIFIGVNFTAIAETEIEKRLIHRNYYWYTKGKEERQQNGLTPFDFDHLPAQTVLCVILHKTISCDEVMKALKHYKEYQHTDQFS
;
A
#
# COMPACT_ATOMS: atom_id res chain seq x y z
N MET A 1 -16.73 5.46 10.84
CA MET A 1 -18.13 5.70 10.45
C MET A 1 -18.56 4.60 9.48
N ASN A 2 -19.61 3.86 9.82
CA ASN A 2 -20.04 2.62 9.15
C ASN A 2 -20.34 2.80 7.65
N THR A 3 -19.36 2.50 6.80
CA THR A 3 -19.51 2.36 5.33
C THR A 3 -20.64 1.41 4.96
N SER A 4 -20.92 0.39 5.78
CA SER A 4 -22.01 -0.59 5.61
C SER A 4 -23.42 0.01 5.59
N HIS A 5 -23.70 1.10 6.34
CA HIS A 5 -25.04 1.68 6.39
C HIS A 5 -25.35 2.54 5.17
N PHE A 6 -24.34 3.24 4.64
CA PHE A 6 -24.50 4.07 3.45
C PHE A 6 -24.77 3.21 2.21
N THR A 7 -24.07 2.08 2.05
CA THR A 7 -24.28 1.15 0.92
C THR A 7 -25.70 0.56 0.90
N LYS A 8 -26.28 0.21 2.06
CA LYS A 8 -27.67 -0.28 2.14
C LYS A 8 -28.70 0.78 1.73
N LEU A 9 -28.52 2.03 2.17
CA LEU A 9 -29.45 3.11 1.85
C LEU A 9 -29.41 3.49 0.36
N VAL A 10 -28.23 3.44 -0.26
CA VAL A 10 -28.04 3.70 -1.69
C VAL A 10 -28.66 2.60 -2.54
N CYS A 11 -28.47 1.31 -2.19
CA CYS A 11 -29.11 0.20 -2.90
C CYS A 11 -30.64 0.23 -2.84
N GLN A 12 -31.24 0.57 -1.69
CA GLN A 12 -32.71 0.66 -1.59
C GLN A 12 -33.30 1.79 -2.44
N ARG A 13 -32.60 2.92 -2.57
CA ARG A 13 -33.07 4.03 -3.40
C ARG A 13 -32.90 3.77 -4.90
N LEU A 14 -31.85 3.04 -5.30
CA LEU A 14 -31.61 2.69 -6.70
C LEU A 14 -32.64 1.69 -7.23
N ASN A 15 -33.00 0.67 -6.47
CA ASN A 15 -34.01 -0.31 -6.89
C ASN A 15 -35.42 0.28 -7.04
N THR A 16 -35.70 1.44 -6.43
CA THR A 16 -37.00 2.11 -6.55
C THR A 16 -37.09 2.98 -7.83
N LEU A 17 -35.96 3.37 -8.41
CA LEU A 17 -35.87 4.23 -9.60
C LEU A 17 -35.76 3.44 -10.92
N GLU A 18 -35.36 2.17 -10.89
CA GLU A 18 -35.21 1.33 -12.09
C GLU A 18 -36.53 1.02 -12.82
N ASN A 19 -37.68 1.16 -12.16
CA ASN A 19 -38.97 0.79 -12.76
C ASN A 19 -39.62 1.89 -13.64
N LYS A 20 -38.95 3.00 -13.97
CA LYS A 20 -39.63 4.11 -14.67
C LYS A 20 -39.01 4.73 -15.91
N LEU A 21 -37.74 4.55 -16.26
CA LEU A 21 -37.20 5.09 -17.53
C LEU A 21 -35.93 4.35 -17.97
N PRO A 22 -35.86 3.77 -19.19
CA PRO A 22 -34.70 3.01 -19.67
C PRO A 22 -33.42 3.84 -19.85
N MET A 23 -33.48 5.18 -19.78
CA MET A 23 -32.29 6.04 -19.85
C MET A 23 -31.60 6.28 -18.51
N VAL A 24 -32.29 6.13 -17.36
CA VAL A 24 -31.71 6.44 -16.04
C VAL A 24 -30.76 5.32 -15.56
N GLN A 25 -31.05 4.06 -15.93
CA GLN A 25 -30.20 2.92 -15.59
C GLN A 25 -28.78 3.07 -16.15
N SER A 26 -28.64 3.54 -17.39
CA SER A 26 -27.31 3.67 -18.01
C SER A 26 -26.44 4.70 -17.29
N PHE A 27 -26.99 5.87 -16.93
CA PHE A 27 -26.23 6.92 -16.24
C PHE A 27 -25.77 6.50 -14.84
N VAL A 28 -26.63 5.79 -14.09
CA VAL A 28 -26.29 5.27 -12.76
C VAL A 28 -25.17 4.22 -12.87
N ILE A 29 -25.25 3.30 -13.83
CA ILE A 29 -24.23 2.27 -14.04
C ILE A 29 -22.88 2.92 -14.40
N PHE A 30 -22.87 3.92 -15.30
CA PHE A 30 -21.67 4.67 -15.65
C PHE A 30 -21.08 5.42 -14.45
N LEU A 31 -21.89 6.08 -13.62
CA LEU A 31 -21.39 6.77 -12.43
C LEU A 31 -20.80 5.79 -11.41
N LEU A 32 -21.47 4.67 -11.15
CA LEU A 32 -20.95 3.64 -10.24
C LEU A 32 -19.63 3.07 -10.77
N LEU A 33 -19.54 2.75 -12.06
CA LEU A 33 -18.29 2.31 -12.68
C LEU A 33 -17.18 3.34 -12.52
N ASN A 34 -17.42 4.62 -12.78
CA ASN A 34 -16.40 5.66 -12.62
C ASN A 34 -15.95 5.83 -11.16
N ILE A 35 -16.87 5.71 -10.19
CA ILE A 35 -16.52 5.76 -8.76
C ILE A 35 -15.70 4.53 -8.36
N PHE A 36 -16.11 3.33 -8.77
CA PHE A 36 -15.37 2.09 -8.49
C PHE A 36 -13.98 2.10 -9.12
N ILE A 37 -13.87 2.60 -10.35
CA ILE A 37 -12.60 2.77 -11.05
C ILE A 37 -11.72 3.76 -10.29
N GLY A 38 -12.23 4.95 -9.95
CA GLY A 38 -11.48 5.98 -9.23
C GLY A 38 -10.92 5.51 -7.88
N VAL A 39 -11.73 4.82 -7.07
CA VAL A 39 -11.33 4.32 -5.74
C VAL A 39 -10.29 3.21 -5.84
N ASN A 40 -10.42 2.31 -6.83
CA ASN A 40 -9.42 1.26 -7.04
C ASN A 40 -8.10 1.85 -7.53
N PHE A 41 -8.12 2.87 -8.41
CA PHE A 41 -6.90 3.52 -8.88
C PHE A 41 -6.14 4.23 -7.74
N THR A 42 -6.83 4.91 -6.82
CA THR A 42 -6.17 5.53 -5.66
C THR A 42 -5.58 4.49 -4.72
N ALA A 43 -6.31 3.42 -4.41
CA ALA A 43 -5.82 2.36 -3.54
C ALA A 43 -4.61 1.64 -4.15
N ILE A 44 -4.62 1.37 -5.47
CA ILE A 44 -3.47 0.77 -6.17
C ILE A 44 -2.27 1.71 -6.13
N ALA A 45 -2.44 3.00 -6.41
CA ALA A 45 -1.35 3.97 -6.38
C ALA A 45 -0.71 4.10 -5.00
N GLU A 46 -1.52 4.15 -3.93
CA GLU A 46 -1.04 4.14 -2.54
C GLU A 46 -0.20 2.88 -2.25
N THR A 47 -0.71 1.70 -2.60
CA THR A 47 0.02 0.44 -2.35
C THR A 47 1.34 0.34 -3.11
N GLU A 48 1.41 0.88 -4.34
CA GLU A 48 2.67 0.88 -5.12
C GLU A 48 3.70 1.87 -4.55
N ILE A 49 3.26 3.04 -4.08
CA ILE A 49 4.14 4.00 -3.39
C ILE A 49 4.66 3.40 -2.09
N GLU A 50 3.79 2.74 -1.31
CA GLU A 50 4.17 2.07 -0.06
C GLU A 50 5.20 0.96 -0.31
N LYS A 51 4.95 0.06 -1.27
CA LYS A 51 5.91 -0.99 -1.65
C LYS A 51 7.27 -0.42 -2.04
N ARG A 52 7.29 0.64 -2.86
CA ARG A 52 8.54 1.31 -3.25
C ARG A 52 9.25 1.92 -2.04
N LEU A 53 8.51 2.54 -1.12
CA LEU A 53 9.08 3.10 0.10
C LEU A 53 9.69 2.00 0.99
N ILE A 54 8.99 0.88 1.16
CA ILE A 54 9.47 -0.28 1.93
C ILE A 54 10.75 -0.83 1.31
N HIS A 55 10.76 -1.10 0.00
CA HIS A 55 11.92 -1.66 -0.69
C HIS A 55 13.13 -0.73 -0.62
N ARG A 56 12.94 0.57 -0.87
CA ARG A 56 14.01 1.57 -0.75
C ARG A 56 14.60 1.59 0.65
N ASN A 57 13.76 1.67 1.69
CA ASN A 57 14.26 1.71 3.07
C ASN A 57 14.93 0.39 3.48
N TYR A 58 14.45 -0.74 2.97
CA TYR A 58 15.06 -2.06 3.23
C TYR A 58 16.47 -2.12 2.65
N TYR A 59 16.64 -1.69 1.40
CA TYR A 59 17.93 -1.62 0.75
C TYR A 59 18.89 -0.69 1.49
N TRP A 60 18.49 0.56 1.76
CA TRP A 60 19.36 1.52 2.45
C TRP A 60 19.74 1.07 3.85
N TYR A 61 18.82 0.45 4.59
CA TYR A 61 19.12 -0.09 5.90
C TYR A 61 20.16 -1.22 5.82
N THR A 62 19.94 -2.20 4.93
CA THR A 62 20.84 -3.35 4.77
C THR A 62 22.21 -2.93 4.25
N LYS A 63 22.26 -2.06 3.24
CA LYS A 63 23.49 -1.50 2.69
C LYS A 63 24.26 -0.68 3.72
N GLY A 64 23.58 0.24 4.41
CA GLY A 64 24.20 1.04 5.45
C GLY A 64 24.72 0.20 6.62
N LYS A 65 24.03 -0.89 6.97
CA LYS A 65 24.50 -1.85 7.98
C LYS A 65 25.77 -2.55 7.52
N GLU A 66 25.81 -3.03 6.29
CA GLU A 66 27.00 -3.64 5.68
C GLU A 66 28.19 -2.67 5.69
N GLU A 67 27.98 -1.42 5.25
CA GLU A 67 29.02 -0.39 5.22
C GLU A 67 29.55 -0.06 6.62
N ARG A 68 28.67 0.04 7.63
CA ARG A 68 29.11 0.23 9.02
C ARG A 68 29.97 -0.94 9.51
N GLN A 69 29.56 -2.17 9.20
CA GLN A 69 30.30 -3.37 9.59
C GLN A 69 31.66 -3.45 8.89
N GLN A 70 31.75 -3.15 7.60
CA GLN A 70 32.99 -3.16 6.83
C GLN A 70 33.98 -2.08 7.29
N ASN A 71 33.49 -0.91 7.68
CA ASN A 71 34.31 0.22 8.12
C ASN A 71 34.59 0.23 9.64
N GLY A 72 34.13 -0.78 10.38
CA GLY A 72 34.29 -0.83 11.84
C GLY A 72 33.57 0.30 12.60
N LEU A 73 32.49 0.84 12.02
CA LEU A 73 31.70 1.89 12.64
C LEU A 73 30.76 1.30 13.70
N THR A 74 30.39 2.14 14.68
CA THR A 74 29.46 1.73 15.75
C THR A 74 28.14 1.22 15.17
N PRO A 75 27.71 0.00 15.51
CA PRO A 75 26.41 -0.51 15.08
C PRO A 75 25.29 0.31 15.70
N PHE A 76 24.15 0.37 15.03
CA PHE A 76 22.95 0.91 15.64
C PHE A 76 22.39 -0.06 16.67
N ASP A 77 21.70 0.46 17.69
CA ASP A 77 21.14 -0.35 18.77
C ASP A 77 20.22 -1.47 18.27
N PHE A 78 19.57 -1.29 17.12
CA PHE A 78 18.67 -2.27 16.51
C PHE A 78 19.34 -3.18 15.45
N ASP A 79 20.66 -3.08 15.23
CA ASP A 79 21.36 -3.91 14.23
C ASP A 79 21.41 -5.40 14.61
N HIS A 80 21.06 -5.76 15.85
CA HIS A 80 20.85 -7.14 16.28
C HIS A 80 19.50 -7.74 15.84
N LEU A 81 18.55 -6.90 15.42
CA LEU A 81 17.22 -7.34 14.98
C LEU A 81 17.21 -7.73 13.50
N PRO A 82 16.24 -8.56 13.07
CA PRO A 82 15.99 -8.80 11.65
C PRO A 82 15.65 -7.49 10.91
N ALA A 83 16.13 -7.35 9.67
CA ALA A 83 15.94 -6.13 8.88
C ALA A 83 14.45 -5.75 8.69
N GLN A 84 13.56 -6.74 8.60
CA GLN A 84 12.11 -6.48 8.53
C GLN A 84 11.60 -5.81 9.80
N THR A 85 12.05 -6.27 10.98
CA THR A 85 11.69 -5.67 12.27
C THR A 85 12.21 -4.24 12.40
N VAL A 86 13.43 -3.99 11.93
CA VAL A 86 13.99 -2.63 11.91
C VAL A 86 13.15 -1.72 11.01
N LEU A 87 12.74 -2.21 9.84
CA LEU A 87 11.86 -1.45 8.95
C LEU A 87 10.50 -1.17 9.56
N CYS A 88 9.91 -2.15 10.25
CA CYS A 88 8.69 -1.94 11.01
C CYS A 88 8.87 -0.79 12.02
N VAL A 89 9.99 -0.72 12.74
CA VAL A 89 10.27 0.37 13.68
C VAL A 89 10.43 1.72 12.97
N ILE A 90 11.19 1.75 11.86
CA ILE A 90 11.46 2.96 11.07
C ILE A 90 10.17 3.49 10.44
N LEU A 91 9.33 2.60 9.89
CA LEU A 91 8.16 2.95 9.09
C LEU A 91 6.86 2.94 9.89
N HIS A 92 6.84 2.61 11.19
CA HIS A 92 5.59 2.39 11.93
C HIS A 92 4.58 3.55 11.87
N LYS A 93 5.03 4.79 11.68
CA LYS A 93 4.16 5.97 11.56
C LYS A 93 3.59 6.18 10.15
N THR A 94 4.18 5.53 9.16
CA THR A 94 3.87 5.72 7.73
C THR A 94 3.20 4.47 7.16
N ILE A 95 3.65 3.28 7.54
CA ILE A 95 3.20 1.99 7.01
C ILE A 95 3.09 1.01 8.19
N SER A 96 2.00 0.24 8.23
CA SER A 96 1.83 -0.80 9.25
C SER A 96 2.88 -1.90 9.12
N CYS A 97 3.26 -2.50 10.24
CA CYS A 97 4.20 -3.62 10.24
C CYS A 97 3.71 -4.78 9.36
N ASP A 98 2.39 -5.02 9.31
CA ASP A 98 1.81 -6.08 8.48
C ASP A 98 2.01 -5.81 6.99
N GLU A 99 1.82 -4.56 6.53
CA GLU A 99 2.06 -4.20 5.13
C GLU A 99 3.56 -4.23 4.79
N VAL A 100 4.45 -3.86 5.72
CA VAL A 100 5.91 -4.07 5.58
C VAL A 100 6.23 -5.55 5.38
N MET A 101 5.72 -6.43 6.25
CA MET A 101 6.00 -7.87 6.20
C MET A 101 5.42 -8.50 4.93
N LYS A 102 4.22 -8.08 4.53
CA LYS A 102 3.55 -8.54 3.31
C LYS A 102 4.30 -8.10 2.05
N ALA A 103 4.77 -6.86 1.99
CA ALA A 103 5.58 -6.37 0.88
C ALA A 103 6.91 -7.12 0.79
N LEU A 104 7.55 -7.43 1.93
CA LEU A 104 8.86 -8.09 1.96
C LEU A 104 8.81 -9.62 1.80
N LYS A 105 7.63 -10.25 1.88
CA LYS A 105 7.48 -11.72 1.83
C LYS A 105 8.15 -12.37 0.61
N HIS A 106 8.15 -11.67 -0.53
CA HIS A 106 8.73 -12.13 -1.80
C HIS A 106 9.97 -11.34 -2.23
N TYR A 107 10.45 -10.43 -1.39
CA TYR A 107 11.54 -9.52 -1.75
C TYR A 107 12.89 -10.21 -1.98
N LYS A 108 13.05 -11.48 -1.56
CA LYS A 108 14.28 -12.27 -1.82
C LYS A 108 14.63 -12.40 -3.31
N GLU A 109 13.70 -12.11 -4.21
CA GLU A 109 13.89 -12.14 -5.67
C GLU A 109 14.23 -10.75 -6.28
N TYR A 110 14.25 -9.68 -5.48
CA TYR A 110 14.49 -8.34 -6.01
C TYR A 110 15.97 -8.15 -6.38
N GLN A 111 16.28 -8.36 -7.66
CA GLN A 111 17.53 -7.91 -8.27
C GLN A 111 17.46 -6.40 -8.42
N HIS A 112 18.28 -5.68 -7.66
CA HIS A 112 18.39 -4.24 -7.78
C HIS A 112 18.99 -3.92 -9.16
N THR A 113 18.20 -3.29 -10.02
CA THR A 113 18.73 -2.56 -11.18
C THR A 113 19.10 -1.17 -10.70
N ASP A 114 20.32 -0.71 -11.00
CA ASP A 114 20.87 0.61 -10.66
C ASP A 114 20.14 1.79 -11.33
N GLN A 115 18.85 1.67 -11.66
CA GLN A 115 18.08 2.73 -12.32
C GLN A 115 17.80 3.95 -11.42
N PHE A 116 18.37 4.02 -10.21
CA PHE A 116 18.14 5.10 -9.25
C PHE A 116 19.39 5.52 -8.45
N SER A 117 20.60 5.26 -8.97
CA SER A 117 21.81 5.95 -8.50
C SER A 117 21.93 7.36 -9.06
#